data_AF-A0A7X9NGX2-F1
#
_entry.id   AF-A0A7X9NGX2-F1
#
_cell.length_a   1.000
_cell.length_b   1.000
_cell.length_c   1.000
_cell.angle_alpha   90.00
_cell.angle_beta   90.00
_cell.angle_gamma   90.00
#
_symmetry.space_group_name_H-M   'P 1'
#
loop_
_entity.id
_entity.type
_entity.pdbx_description
1 polymer ?
#
loop_
_entity_poly.entity_id
_entity_poly.type
_entity_poly.pdbx_seq_one_letter_code
_entity_poly.pdbx_strand_id
1 'polypeptide(L)' 'MTRQKKIRLSETGLIKLNALPKESGRSIKPYLRSLINKIVPYNKPNLEYLEILSELRLICSNMNQIALIANKSSYIDYK' A
#
# COMPACT_ATOMS: atom_id res chain seq x y z
N MET A 1 27.67 -0.26 -8.19
CA MET A 1 27.83 -1.07 -9.42
C MET A 1 26.68 -2.05 -9.55
N THR A 2 26.04 -2.16 -10.72
CA THR A 2 24.96 -3.14 -10.99
C THR A 2 25.50 -4.33 -11.79
N ARG A 3 25.13 -5.57 -11.39
CA ARG A 3 25.48 -6.81 -12.10
C ARG A 3 24.22 -7.50 -12.62
N GLN A 4 24.32 -8.18 -13.76
CA GLN A 4 23.21 -8.93 -14.38
C GLN A 4 23.47 -10.43 -14.31
N LYS A 5 22.42 -11.22 -14.03
CA LYS A 5 22.43 -12.68 -14.06
C LYS A 5 21.23 -13.17 -14.87
N LYS A 6 21.44 -14.15 -15.76
CA LYS A 6 20.36 -14.83 -16.50
C LYS A 6 19.85 -16.02 -15.68
N ILE A 7 18.54 -16.24 -15.71
CA ILE A 7 17.87 -17.32 -14.98
C ILE A 7 16.97 -18.06 -15.99
N ARG A 8 16.96 -19.39 -15.94
CA ARG A 8 16.02 -20.23 -16.70
C ARG A 8 14.83 -20.56 -15.80
N LEU A 9 13.62 -20.44 -16.35
CA LEU A 9 12.37 -20.75 -15.67
C LEU A 9 11.60 -21.77 -16.50
N SER A 10 10.77 -22.58 -15.85
CA SER A 10 9.71 -23.29 -16.54
C SER A 10 8.70 -22.30 -17.12
N GLU A 11 7.91 -22.73 -18.10
CA GLU A 11 6.83 -21.92 -18.66
C GLU A 11 5.85 -21.44 -17.59
N THR A 12 5.46 -22.33 -16.68
CA THR A 12 4.61 -22.00 -15.51
C THR A 12 5.26 -20.97 -14.58
N GLY A 13 6.58 -21.06 -14.38
CA GLY A 13 7.34 -20.10 -13.59
C GLY A 13 7.40 -18.72 -14.24
N LEU A 14 7.53 -18.68 -15.57
CA LEU A 14 7.53 -17.44 -16.34
C LEU A 14 6.16 -16.76 -16.31
N ILE A 15 5.06 -17.52 -16.43
CA ILE A 15 3.69 -17.00 -16.31
C ILE A 15 3.50 -16.35 -14.93
N LYS A 16 3.87 -17.05 -13.85
CA LYS A 16 3.79 -16.50 -12.48
C LYS A 16 4.64 -15.24 -12.31
N LEU A 17 5.88 -15.24 -12.84
CA LEU A 17 6.77 -14.08 -12.75
C LEU A 17 6.22 -12.85 -13.49
N ASN A 18 5.40 -13.04 -14.52
CA ASN A 18 4.75 -11.95 -15.24
C ASN A 18 3.47 -11.45 -14.56
N ALA A 19 2.77 -12.31 -13.80
CA ALA A 19 1.51 -11.98 -13.13
C ALA A 19 1.74 -11.31 -11.77
N LEU A 20 2.52 -11.93 -10.87
CA LEU A 20 2.66 -11.50 -9.47
C LEU A 20 3.16 -10.04 -9.30
N PRO A 21 4.14 -9.55 -10.09
CA PRO A 21 4.54 -8.15 -10.00
C PRO A 21 3.39 -7.19 -10.32
N LYS A 22 2.54 -7.52 -11.30
CA LYS A 22 1.40 -6.68 -11.70
C LYS A 22 0.36 -6.57 -10.57
N GLU A 23 0.07 -7.69 -9.91
CA GLU A 23 -0.83 -7.74 -8.74
C GLU A 23 -0.32 -6.84 -7.60
N SER A 24 1.00 -6.85 -7.36
CA SER A 24 1.65 -5.96 -6.38
C SER A 24 1.88 -4.51 -6.87
N GLY A 25 1.53 -4.20 -8.11
CA GLY A 25 1.78 -2.87 -8.68
C GLY A 25 3.24 -2.56 -9.01
N ARG A 26 4.12 -3.55 -9.06
CA ARG A 26 5.56 -3.40 -9.29
C ARG A 26 5.96 -3.93 -10.66
N SER A 27 7.06 -3.41 -11.19
CA SER A 27 7.76 -4.06 -12.31
C SER A 27 8.56 -5.28 -11.82
N ILE A 28 8.91 -6.19 -12.73
CA ILE A 28 9.55 -7.47 -12.41
C ILE A 28 10.86 -7.29 -11.61
N LYS A 29 11.72 -6.33 -12.00
CA LYS A 29 13.03 -6.11 -11.34
C LYS A 29 12.89 -5.71 -9.86
N PRO A 30 12.14 -4.66 -9.48
CA PRO A 30 11.96 -4.31 -8.07
C PRO A 30 11.18 -5.37 -7.29
N TYR A 31 10.26 -6.10 -7.93
CA TYR A 31 9.59 -7.25 -7.31
C TYR A 31 10.60 -8.34 -6.91
N LEU A 32 11.44 -8.79 -7.84
CA LEU A 32 12.50 -9.78 -7.57
C LEU A 32 13.52 -9.29 -6.54
N ARG A 33 13.93 -8.02 -6.59
CA ARG A 33 14.81 -7.44 -5.55
C ARG A 33 14.19 -7.50 -4.16
N SER A 34 12.88 -7.28 -4.06
CA SER A 34 12.16 -7.38 -2.78
C SER A 34 12.22 -8.82 -2.26
N LEU A 35 11.93 -9.80 -3.12
CA LEU A 35 11.99 -11.21 -2.77
C LEU A 35 13.40 -11.67 -2.35
N ILE A 36 14.45 -11.21 -3.04
CA ILE A 36 15.85 -11.50 -2.65
C ILE A 36 16.13 -10.97 -1.23
N ASN A 37 15.56 -9.82 -0.88
CA ASN A 37 15.65 -9.23 0.46
C ASN A 37 14.66 -9.85 1.46
N LYS A 38 14.01 -10.97 1.12
CA LYS A 38 12.98 -11.65 1.93
C LYS A 38 11.74 -10.78 2.22
N ILE A 39 11.51 -9.73 1.43
CA ILE A 39 10.31 -8.90 1.49
C ILE A 39 9.35 -9.39 0.41
N VAL A 40 8.22 -9.97 0.83
CA VAL A 40 7.13 -10.34 -0.08
C VAL A 40 6.27 -9.09 -0.32
N PRO A 41 6.22 -8.53 -1.54
CA PRO A 41 5.41 -7.35 -1.80
C PRO A 41 3.92 -7.68 -1.64
N TYR A 42 3.20 -6.82 -0.92
CA TYR A 42 1.75 -6.92 -0.83
C TYR A 42 1.10 -6.65 -2.19
N ASN A 43 -0.03 -7.31 -2.41
CA ASN A 43 -0.90 -6.98 -3.54
C ASN A 43 -1.42 -5.55 -3.40
N LYS A 44 -1.75 -4.94 -4.53
CA LYS A 44 -2.48 -3.68 -4.52
C LYS A 44 -3.77 -3.86 -3.72
N PRO A 45 -4.09 -2.92 -2.82
CA PRO A 45 -5.40 -2.92 -2.18
C PRO A 45 -6.48 -2.91 -3.27
N ASN A 46 -7.59 -3.60 -3.01
CA ASN A 46 -8.75 -3.55 -3.89
C ASN A 46 -9.41 -2.16 -3.81
N LEU A 47 -10.28 -1.86 -4.76
CA LEU A 47 -10.95 -0.56 -4.84
C LEU A 47 -11.80 -0.29 -3.59
N GLU A 48 -12.56 -1.28 -3.14
CA GLU A 48 -13.43 -1.19 -1.95
C GLU A 48 -12.63 -0.81 -0.68
N TYR A 49 -11.45 -1.39 -0.47
CA TYR A 49 -10.58 -1.02 0.65
C TYR A 49 -10.10 0.44 0.54
N LEU A 50 -9.81 0.91 -0.67
CA LEU A 50 -9.42 2.30 -0.89
C LEU A 50 -10.58 3.27 -0.64
N GLU A 51 -11.80 2.88 -1.00
CA GLU A 51 -13.02 3.65 -0.71
C GLU A 51 -13.26 3.74 0.81
N ILE A 52 -13.16 2.63 1.53
CA ILE A 52 -13.26 2.60 2.99
C ILE A 52 -12.21 3.54 3.63
N LEU A 53 -10.96 3.51 3.16
CA LEU A 53 -9.91 4.42 3.65
C LEU A 53 -10.22 5.89 3.35
N SER A 54 -10.86 6.19 2.23
CA SER A 54 -11.29 7.55 1.89
C SER A 54 -12.37 8.04 2.86
N GLU A 55 -13.38 7.21 3.14
CA GLU A 55 -14.44 7.54 4.10
C GLU A 55 -13.88 7.75 5.51
N LEU A 56 -12.98 6.87 5.96
CA LEU A 56 -12.26 7.03 7.23
C LEU A 56 -11.50 8.35 7.30
N ARG A 57 -10.82 8.75 6.22
CA ARG A 57 -10.11 10.03 6.15
C ARG A 57 -11.07 11.21 6.29
N LEU A 58 -12.25 11.13 5.67
CA LEU A 58 -13.28 12.16 5.78
C LEU A 58 -13.80 12.28 7.22
N ILE A 59 -14.09 11.15 7.87
CA ILE A 59 -14.50 11.11 9.27
C ILE A 59 -13.44 11.77 10.16
N CYS A 60 -12.17 11.37 10.02
CA CYS A 60 -11.07 11.97 10.78
C CYS A 60 -10.94 13.47 10.54
N SER A 61 -11.15 13.95 9.31
CA SER A 61 -11.16 15.37 8.99
C SER A 61 -12.26 16.12 9.74
N ASN A 62 -13.48 15.59 9.72
CA ASN A 62 -14.62 16.18 10.42
C ASN A 62 -14.39 16.20 11.94
N MET A 63 -13.86 15.11 12.50
CA MET A 63 -13.50 15.04 13.93
C MET A 63 -12.46 16.09 14.30
N ASN A 64 -11.42 16.26 13.48
CA ASN A 64 -10.40 17.29 13.71
C ASN A 64 -11.00 18.70 13.71
N GLN A 65 -11.93 18.99 12.80
CA GLN A 65 -12.62 20.28 12.77
C GLN A 65 -13.47 20.50 14.04
N ILE A 66 -14.21 19.49 14.48
CA ILE A 66 -15.01 19.57 15.72
C ILE A 66 -14.09 19.85 16.92
N ALA A 67 -12.97 19.12 17.04
CA ALA A 67 -12.02 19.31 18.13
C ALA A 67 -11.40 20.71 18.12
N LEU A 68 -11.02 21.21 16.94
CA LEU A 68 -10.49 22.56 16.77
C LEU A 68 -11.51 23.63 17.19
N ILE A 69 -12.76 23.47 16.76
CA ILE A 69 -13.85 24.40 17.11
C ILE A 69 -14.10 24.37 18.61
N ALA A 70 -14.25 23.18 19.21
CA ALA A 70 -14.50 23.01 20.64
C ALA A 70 -13.37 23.63 21.50
N ASN A 71 -12.12 23.45 21.09
CA ASN A 71 -10.97 24.05 21.75
C ASN A 71 -11.02 25.59 21.67
N LYS A 72 -11.23 26.14 20.47
CA LYS A 72 -11.30 27.58 20.25
C LYS A 72 -12.46 28.24 21.01
N SER A 73 -13.57 27.54 21.16
CA SER A 73 -14.77 28.06 21.83
C SER A 73 -14.78 27.82 23.34
N SER A 74 -13.72 27.24 23.91
CA SER A 74 -13.64 26.83 25.32
C SER A 74 -14.79 25.90 25.76
N TYR A 75 -15.41 25.18 24.83
CA TYR A 75 -16.49 24.20 25.07
C TYR A 75 -15.96 22.77 25.26
N ILE A 76 -14.69 22.60 25.65
CA ILE A 76 -14.16 21.28 26.01
C ILE A 76 -14.49 21.02 27.48
N ASP A 77 -15.44 20.12 27.72
CA ASP A 77 -15.62 19.51 29.04
C ASP A 77 -14.71 18.28 29.15
N TYR A 78 -13.59 18.41 29.86
CA TYR A 78 -12.57 17.36 30.04
C TYR A 78 -12.44 16.88 31.49
N LYS A 79 -13.49 17.11 32.30
CA LYS A 79 -13.50 16.86 33.74
C LYS A 79 -13.07 15.45 34.14
#